data_AF-A0A645AM88-F1
#
_entry.id   AF-A0A645AM88-F1
#
_cell.length_a   1.000
_cell.length_b   1.000
_cell.length_c   1.000
_cell.angle_alpha   90.00
_cell.angle_beta   90.00
_cell.angle_gamma   90.00
#
_symmetry.space_group_name_H-M   'P 1'
#
loop_
_entity.id
_entity.type
_entity.pdbx_description
1 polymer ?
#
loop_
_entity_poly.entity_id
_entity_poly.type
_entity_poly.pdbx_seq_one_letter_code
_entity_poly.pdbx_strand_id
1 'polypeptide(L)'
;MDGNNLLKINMLGEFSMEYRSIIINDNASRSKKLWMLLEYLVTFRGNGVSQAELIDLLWSDEEGGDPANALKAIVHRTRDLIGKLGLDGKKLITYHRGTYSWTPEGLTVVIDVDKFEQLLSKAELTDDDEVRLKYLLDALALHKGSFLPQTALERWAVPISAYYHTKFIDAAKRAVDLLAEVGRFSEVVDLCRRASVIDPYDEGLHMALIRGLFGSGQAQAALSHYEYATDLFFTHFGVNPSPEFVALYKEITKTTHSVEQDIGVIKGRMQEKGSRTGPFYCEFEVFKDVYRLELRAQARTGQIVCLCLLTVASADGSRPSQKQLAASMDKLYQATVHTLRQNDIFTRFSISQYLIMLPGATVENADMAIGRIIRSFRRENPRLATMVRYRLQPLNPVEELAELESSS
;
A
#
# COMPACT_ATOMS: atom_id res chain seq x y z
N MET A 1 19.23 -10.81 -38.97
CA MET A 1 19.42 -9.46 -38.38
C MET A 1 20.27 -9.67 -37.15
N ASP A 2 21.53 -9.26 -37.23
CA ASP A 2 22.56 -9.64 -36.27
C ASP A 2 22.27 -9.03 -34.90
N GLY A 3 22.21 -9.86 -33.86
CA GLY A 3 22.04 -9.44 -32.46
C GLY A 3 23.21 -8.61 -31.90
N ASN A 4 24.09 -8.10 -32.75
CA ASN A 4 25.35 -7.44 -32.40
C ASN A 4 25.22 -5.91 -32.23
N ASN A 5 24.02 -5.36 -32.43
CA ASN A 5 23.73 -3.92 -32.31
C ASN A 5 22.42 -3.57 -31.58
N LEU A 6 22.01 -4.44 -30.64
CA LEU A 6 20.82 -4.26 -29.81
C LEU A 6 21.15 -3.44 -28.54
N LEU A 7 20.46 -2.32 -28.36
CA LEU A 7 20.44 -1.53 -27.12
C LEU A 7 19.11 -1.78 -26.41
N LYS A 8 19.16 -2.35 -25.20
CA LYS A 8 17.98 -2.49 -24.35
C LYS A 8 17.96 -1.37 -23.33
N ILE A 9 16.78 -0.79 -23.09
CA ILE A 9 16.56 0.23 -22.07
C ILE A 9 15.40 -0.23 -21.19
N ASN A 10 15.62 -0.29 -19.88
CA ASN A 10 14.57 -0.56 -18.91
C ASN A 10 14.21 0.72 -18.16
N MET A 11 12.92 0.93 -17.95
CA MET A 11 12.32 2.10 -17.31
C MET A 11 11.19 1.72 -16.33
N LEU A 12 10.64 0.49 -16.41
CA LEU A 12 9.59 -0.04 -15.51
C LEU A 12 10.21 -0.80 -14.33
N GLY A 13 10.78 -0.02 -13.40
CA GLY A 13 11.67 -0.47 -12.35
C GLY A 13 12.98 0.31 -12.44
N GLU A 14 14.10 -0.34 -12.14
CA GLU A 14 15.43 0.29 -12.24
C GLU A 14 15.70 0.83 -13.66
N PHE A 15 16.12 2.10 -13.76
CA PHE A 15 16.59 2.64 -15.04
C PHE A 15 17.92 2.02 -15.42
N SER A 16 17.96 1.33 -16.55
CA SER A 16 19.19 0.69 -17.03
C SER A 16 19.28 0.68 -18.55
N MET A 17 20.51 0.72 -19.05
CA MET A 17 20.82 0.55 -20.46
C MET A 17 21.83 -0.57 -20.63
N GLU A 18 21.53 -1.53 -21.50
CA GLU A 18 22.36 -2.69 -21.81
C GLU A 18 22.74 -2.72 -23.29
N TYR A 19 24.04 -2.77 -23.58
CA TYR A 19 24.57 -2.98 -24.92
C TYR A 19 25.75 -3.94 -24.86
N ARG A 20 25.71 -5.02 -25.67
CA ARG A 20 26.74 -6.07 -25.70
C ARG A 20 27.13 -6.58 -24.30
N SER A 21 26.13 -6.83 -23.46
CA SER A 21 26.28 -7.29 -22.07
C SER A 21 26.93 -6.30 -21.10
N ILE A 22 27.25 -5.08 -21.53
CA ILE A 22 27.65 -4.00 -20.63
C ILE A 22 26.38 -3.28 -20.16
N ILE A 23 26.24 -3.10 -18.86
CA ILE A 23 25.07 -2.46 -18.23
C ILE A 23 25.52 -1.20 -17.50
N ILE A 24 24.78 -0.12 -17.69
CA ILE A 24 24.82 1.08 -16.83
C ILE A 24 23.44 1.26 -16.18
N ASN A 25 23.40 1.69 -14.92
CA ASN A 25 22.18 1.90 -14.16
C ASN A 25 22.26 3.10 -13.20
N ASP A 26 21.09 3.60 -12.80
CA ASP A 26 20.94 4.77 -11.94
C ASP A 26 21.26 4.50 -10.44
N ASN A 27 21.19 3.23 -10.01
CA ASN A 27 21.39 2.79 -8.62
C ASN A 27 22.76 3.15 -7.99
N ALA A 28 23.81 3.35 -8.79
CA ALA A 28 25.18 3.51 -8.28
C ALA A 28 25.68 4.97 -8.15
N SER A 29 24.86 5.98 -8.51
CA SER A 29 25.43 7.29 -8.90
C SER A 29 25.16 8.46 -7.95
N ARG A 30 26.24 9.18 -7.60
CA ARG A 30 26.22 10.50 -6.94
C ARG A 30 25.71 11.65 -7.83
N SER A 31 25.29 11.40 -9.07
CA SER A 31 24.95 12.44 -10.05
C SER A 31 23.51 12.35 -10.57
N LYS A 32 22.53 12.68 -9.71
CA LYS A 32 21.09 12.70 -10.02
C LYS A 32 20.75 13.44 -11.32
N LYS A 33 21.33 14.62 -11.54
CA LYS A 33 21.08 15.45 -12.75
C LYS A 33 21.49 14.78 -14.07
N LEU A 34 22.51 13.91 -14.04
CA LEU A 34 22.96 13.21 -15.24
C LEU A 34 21.93 12.18 -15.68
N TRP A 35 21.47 11.34 -14.74
CA TRP A 35 20.45 10.34 -15.00
C TRP A 35 19.11 10.97 -15.36
N MET A 36 18.70 12.02 -14.64
CA MET A 36 17.49 12.77 -14.95
C MET A 36 17.49 13.33 -16.37
N LEU A 37 18.62 13.86 -16.86
CA LEU A 37 18.75 14.29 -18.26
C LEU A 37 18.54 13.13 -19.24
N LEU A 38 19.20 11.99 -18.98
CA LEU A 38 19.15 10.83 -19.86
C LEU A 38 17.76 10.20 -19.90
N GLU A 39 17.18 9.97 -18.74
CA GLU A 39 15.82 9.47 -18.55
C GLU A 39 14.79 10.37 -19.25
N TYR A 40 14.91 11.68 -19.10
CA TYR A 40 14.02 12.65 -19.74
C TYR A 40 14.13 12.58 -21.27
N LEU A 41 15.36 12.63 -21.81
CA LEU A 41 15.58 12.55 -23.26
C LEU A 41 15.10 11.23 -23.86
N VAL A 42 15.26 10.10 -23.15
CA VAL A 42 14.75 8.80 -23.58
C VAL A 42 13.22 8.75 -23.50
N THR A 43 12.62 9.29 -22.43
CA THR A 43 11.16 9.33 -22.25
C THR A 43 10.50 10.11 -23.37
N PHE A 44 11.01 11.31 -23.66
CA PHE A 44 10.49 12.22 -24.69
C PHE A 44 11.22 12.07 -26.03
N ARG A 45 11.75 10.87 -26.30
CA ARG A 45 12.38 10.52 -27.58
C ARG A 45 11.46 10.83 -28.77
N GLY A 46 12.06 11.20 -29.89
CA GLY A 46 11.32 11.66 -31.08
C GLY A 46 11.02 13.15 -31.09
N ASN A 47 11.14 13.84 -29.96
CA ASN A 47 11.06 15.30 -29.87
C ASN A 47 12.42 15.91 -29.51
N GLY A 48 12.71 17.10 -30.04
CA GLY A 48 13.85 17.91 -29.60
C GLY A 48 13.49 18.69 -28.35
N VAL A 49 14.28 18.52 -27.28
CA VAL A 49 14.07 19.22 -26.00
C VAL A 49 14.93 20.48 -25.98
N SER A 50 14.32 21.63 -25.71
CA SER A 50 15.05 22.91 -25.78
C SER A 50 16.09 23.04 -24.68
N GLN A 51 17.14 23.84 -24.92
CA GLN A 51 18.12 24.15 -23.88
C GLN A 51 17.48 24.78 -22.64
N ALA A 52 16.50 25.67 -22.83
CA ALA A 52 15.80 26.36 -21.74
C ALA A 52 15.01 25.37 -20.87
N GLU A 53 14.31 24.43 -21.51
CA GLU A 53 13.55 23.37 -20.83
C GLU A 53 14.44 22.42 -20.04
N LEU A 54 15.58 22.01 -20.59
CA LEU A 54 16.55 21.20 -19.83
C LEU A 54 17.19 21.96 -18.67
N ILE A 55 17.35 23.28 -18.80
CA ILE A 55 17.83 24.10 -17.69
C ILE A 55 16.78 24.15 -16.58
N ASP A 56 15.53 24.43 -16.92
CA ASP A 56 14.42 24.46 -15.97
C ASP A 56 14.25 23.10 -15.27
N LEU A 57 14.29 22.00 -16.03
CA LEU A 57 14.23 20.63 -15.51
C LEU A 57 15.31 20.34 -14.45
N LEU A 58 16.54 20.76 -14.69
CA LEU A 58 17.71 20.35 -13.89
C LEU A 58 18.05 21.33 -12.76
N TRP A 59 17.54 22.56 -12.83
CA TRP A 59 17.89 23.68 -11.94
C TRP A 59 16.66 24.55 -11.54
N SER A 60 15.44 23.98 -11.52
CA SER A 60 14.18 24.70 -11.25
C SER A 60 14.17 25.60 -10.00
N ASP A 61 14.98 25.26 -8.99
CA ASP A 61 15.01 25.92 -7.68
C ASP A 61 16.42 26.47 -7.31
N GLU A 62 17.36 26.54 -8.26
CA GLU A 62 18.72 27.05 -8.02
C GLU A 62 18.89 28.48 -8.56
N GLU A 63 19.14 29.45 -7.66
CA GLU A 63 19.48 30.82 -8.02
C GLU A 63 21.00 31.02 -8.17
N GLY A 64 21.43 31.53 -9.33
CA GLY A 64 22.81 31.92 -9.61
C GLY A 64 23.64 30.91 -10.41
N GLY A 65 24.69 31.41 -11.06
CA GLY A 65 25.59 30.63 -11.93
C GLY A 65 25.30 30.77 -13.43
N ASP A 66 26.02 29.98 -14.23
CA ASP A 66 25.85 29.88 -15.69
C ASP A 66 25.24 28.51 -16.05
N PRO A 67 23.89 28.39 -16.02
CA PRO A 67 23.21 27.12 -16.25
C PRO A 67 23.42 26.59 -17.67
N ALA A 68 23.70 27.47 -18.64
CA ALA A 68 23.98 27.06 -20.01
C ALA A 68 25.30 26.29 -20.10
N ASN A 69 26.36 26.77 -19.44
CA ASN A 69 27.63 26.05 -19.36
C ASN A 69 27.55 24.81 -18.45
N ALA A 70 26.78 24.87 -17.36
CA ALA A 70 26.52 23.71 -16.51
C ALA A 70 25.81 22.58 -17.27
N LEU A 71 24.82 22.92 -18.11
CA LEU A 71 24.13 21.97 -18.99
C LEU A 71 25.09 21.32 -19.98
N LYS A 72 25.95 22.09 -20.66
CA LYS A 72 26.98 21.52 -21.56
C LYS A 72 27.88 20.52 -20.83
N ALA A 73 28.29 20.83 -19.60
CA ALA A 73 29.11 19.94 -18.78
C ALA A 73 28.36 18.67 -18.34
N ILE A 74 27.07 18.76 -18.00
CA ILE A 74 26.23 17.59 -17.70
C ILE A 74 26.02 16.73 -18.95
N VAL A 75 25.71 17.34 -20.10
CA VAL A 75 25.56 16.62 -21.37
C VAL A 75 26.86 15.90 -21.74
N HIS A 76 28.02 16.55 -21.62
CA HIS A 76 29.31 15.91 -21.85
C HIS A 76 29.49 14.66 -20.98
N ARG A 77 29.28 14.79 -19.68
CA ARG A 77 29.37 13.64 -18.74
C ARG A 77 28.34 12.55 -19.02
N THR A 78 27.15 12.91 -19.48
CA THR A 78 26.11 11.95 -19.90
C THR A 78 26.56 11.16 -21.13
N ARG A 79 27.18 11.84 -22.10
CA ARG A 79 27.77 11.19 -23.29
C ARG A 79 28.94 10.28 -22.91
N ASP A 80 29.79 10.69 -21.96
CA ASP A 80 30.88 9.85 -21.45
C ASP A 80 30.36 8.61 -20.71
N LEU A 81 29.26 8.76 -19.96
CA LEU A 81 28.58 7.64 -19.32
C LEU A 81 28.09 6.62 -20.35
N ILE A 82 27.41 7.08 -21.41
CA ILE A 82 27.00 6.24 -22.53
C ILE A 82 28.24 5.60 -23.21
N GLY A 83 29.34 6.34 -23.29
CA GLY A 83 30.64 5.85 -23.74
C GLY A 83 31.11 4.56 -23.05
N LYS A 84 30.75 4.37 -21.78
CA LYS A 84 31.08 3.14 -21.03
C LYS A 84 30.39 1.90 -21.59
N LEU A 85 29.27 2.05 -22.30
CA LEU A 85 28.61 0.96 -23.04
C LEU A 85 29.34 0.57 -24.33
N GLY A 86 30.42 1.26 -24.70
CA GLY A 86 31.07 1.08 -26.01
C GLY A 86 30.30 1.75 -27.16
N LEU A 87 29.41 2.69 -26.84
CA LEU A 87 28.63 3.48 -27.79
C LEU A 87 29.17 4.91 -27.87
N ASP A 88 29.02 5.56 -29.03
CA ASP A 88 29.36 6.98 -29.15
C ASP A 88 28.21 7.85 -28.60
N GLY A 89 28.37 8.32 -27.36
CA GLY A 89 27.38 9.18 -26.71
C GLY A 89 27.06 10.46 -27.50
N LYS A 90 27.99 10.98 -28.32
CA LYS A 90 27.73 12.16 -29.16
C LYS A 90 26.75 11.87 -30.29
N LYS A 91 26.68 10.62 -30.77
CA LYS A 91 25.69 10.19 -31.76
C LYS A 91 24.33 9.94 -31.12
N LEU A 92 24.30 9.46 -29.88
CA LEU A 92 23.05 9.16 -29.17
C LEU A 92 22.36 10.37 -28.57
N ILE A 93 23.13 11.35 -28.07
CA ILE A 93 22.60 12.63 -27.62
C ILE A 93 23.10 13.70 -28.59
N THR A 94 22.26 14.11 -29.53
CA THR A 94 22.60 15.12 -30.53
C THR A 94 22.19 16.51 -30.06
N TYR A 95 22.80 17.55 -30.64
CA TYR A 95 22.39 18.94 -30.45
C TYR A 95 22.20 19.60 -31.81
N HIS A 96 20.98 20.03 -32.11
CA HIS A 96 20.64 20.66 -33.38
C HIS A 96 19.58 21.75 -33.18
N ARG A 97 19.80 22.92 -33.80
CA ARG A 97 18.91 24.09 -33.75
C ARG A 97 18.43 24.46 -32.34
N GLY A 98 19.31 24.43 -31.35
CA GLY A 98 18.98 24.83 -29.97
C GLY A 98 18.34 23.73 -29.10
N THR A 99 18.18 22.52 -29.64
CA THR A 99 17.55 21.39 -28.94
C THR A 99 18.50 20.22 -28.78
N TYR A 100 18.33 19.45 -27.69
CA TYR A 100 18.96 18.16 -27.47
C TYR A 100 17.96 17.04 -27.73
N SER A 101 18.41 15.96 -28.36
CA SER A 101 17.56 14.82 -28.71
C SER A 101 18.24 13.48 -28.46
N TRP A 102 17.46 12.50 -27.99
CA TRP A 102 17.85 11.10 -28.03
C TRP A 102 17.69 10.56 -29.45
N THR A 103 18.81 10.21 -30.09
CA THR A 103 18.89 9.82 -31.51
C THR A 103 19.64 8.50 -31.68
N PRO A 104 19.00 7.34 -31.51
CA PRO A 104 19.67 6.05 -31.59
C PRO A 104 19.82 5.54 -33.04
N GLU A 105 20.26 6.41 -33.95
CA GLU A 105 20.44 6.07 -35.37
C GLU A 105 21.43 4.92 -35.55
N GLY A 106 21.03 3.94 -36.36
CA GLY A 106 21.84 2.76 -36.65
C GLY A 106 21.81 1.68 -35.56
N LEU A 107 21.15 1.90 -34.42
CA LEU A 107 20.93 0.87 -33.39
C LEU A 107 19.54 0.26 -33.49
N THR A 108 19.41 -1.02 -33.14
CA THR A 108 18.10 -1.57 -32.78
C THR A 108 17.87 -1.28 -31.31
N VAL A 109 16.85 -0.48 -30.98
CA VAL A 109 16.53 -0.14 -29.58
C VAL A 109 15.26 -0.86 -29.15
N VAL A 110 15.32 -1.52 -27.99
CA VAL A 110 14.16 -2.09 -27.33
C VAL A 110 14.00 -1.40 -25.98
N ILE A 111 12.88 -0.72 -25.79
CA ILE A 111 12.54 -0.06 -24.53
C ILE A 111 11.38 -0.85 -23.92
N ASP A 112 11.50 -1.20 -22.64
CA ASP A 112 10.50 -2.00 -21.95
C ASP A 112 9.10 -1.36 -21.92
N VAL A 113 9.00 -0.03 -21.79
CA VAL A 113 7.72 0.69 -21.86
C VAL A 113 7.03 0.53 -23.21
N ASP A 114 7.77 0.61 -24.32
CA ASP A 114 7.21 0.40 -25.67
C ASP A 114 6.71 -1.03 -25.84
N LYS A 115 7.50 -1.99 -25.36
CA LYS A 115 7.15 -3.41 -25.43
C LYS A 115 5.94 -3.72 -24.55
N PHE A 116 5.87 -3.12 -23.37
CA PHE A 116 4.76 -3.23 -22.45
C PHE A 116 3.46 -2.74 -23.11
N GLU A 117 3.45 -1.52 -23.66
CA GLU A 117 2.28 -0.98 -24.35
C GLU A 117 1.89 -1.78 -25.59
N GLN A 118 2.87 -2.27 -26.35
CA GLN A 118 2.62 -3.14 -27.50
C GLN A 118 1.94 -4.45 -27.08
N LEU A 119 2.39 -5.08 -25.99
CA LEU A 119 1.79 -6.32 -25.49
C LEU A 119 0.39 -6.09 -24.96
N LEU A 120 0.15 -4.99 -24.22
CA LEU A 120 -1.19 -4.62 -23.79
C LEU A 120 -2.13 -4.39 -24.98
N SER A 121 -1.67 -3.67 -26.01
CA SER A 121 -2.45 -3.45 -27.23
C SER A 121 -2.79 -4.75 -27.96
N LYS A 122 -1.86 -5.72 -28.00
CA LYS A 122 -2.11 -7.05 -28.57
C LYS A 122 -3.12 -7.85 -27.74
N ALA A 123 -3.10 -7.72 -26.42
CA ALA A 123 -4.07 -8.35 -25.54
C ALA A 123 -5.51 -7.80 -25.76
N GLU A 124 -5.66 -6.51 -26.05
CA GLU A 124 -6.96 -5.90 -26.37
C GLU A 124 -7.52 -6.36 -27.73
N LEU A 125 -6.65 -6.58 -28.71
CA LEU A 125 -7.04 -6.87 -30.09
C LEU A 125 -7.30 -8.35 -30.39
N THR A 126 -6.92 -9.25 -29.50
CA THR A 126 -7.15 -10.69 -29.67
C THR A 126 -8.51 -11.08 -29.08
N ASP A 127 -9.24 -11.97 -29.72
CA ASP A 127 -10.50 -12.56 -29.21
C ASP A 127 -10.27 -13.88 -28.44
N ASP A 128 -9.07 -14.45 -28.56
CA ASP A 128 -8.66 -15.68 -27.88
C ASP A 128 -8.12 -15.37 -26.47
N ASP A 129 -8.79 -15.91 -25.44
CA ASP A 129 -8.47 -15.69 -24.03
C ASP A 129 -7.11 -16.27 -23.61
N GLU A 130 -6.67 -17.38 -24.19
CA GLU A 130 -5.37 -17.97 -23.86
C GLU A 130 -4.23 -17.11 -24.46
N VAL A 131 -4.43 -16.62 -25.68
CA VAL A 131 -3.51 -15.66 -26.32
C VAL A 131 -3.51 -14.33 -25.58
N ARG A 132 -4.68 -13.85 -25.15
CA ARG A 132 -4.85 -12.62 -24.34
C ARG A 132 -4.09 -12.73 -23.03
N LEU A 133 -4.31 -13.82 -22.30
CA LEU A 133 -3.62 -14.10 -21.05
C LEU A 133 -2.10 -14.12 -21.23
N LYS A 134 -1.61 -14.77 -22.29
CA LYS A 134 -0.17 -14.79 -22.60
C LYS A 134 0.39 -13.39 -22.78
N TYR A 135 -0.27 -12.53 -23.57
CA TYR A 135 0.20 -11.16 -23.77
C TYR A 135 0.18 -10.34 -22.48
N LEU A 136 -0.86 -10.51 -21.64
CA LEU A 136 -0.92 -9.85 -20.34
C LEU A 136 0.22 -10.31 -19.43
N LEU A 137 0.46 -11.62 -19.31
CA LEU A 137 1.54 -12.16 -18.47
C LEU A 137 2.93 -11.73 -18.95
N ASP A 138 3.16 -11.72 -20.26
CA ASP A 138 4.40 -11.22 -20.87
C ASP A 138 4.61 -9.73 -20.57
N ALA A 139 3.54 -8.91 -20.61
CA ALA A 139 3.60 -7.50 -20.25
C ALA A 139 3.93 -7.32 -18.76
N LEU A 140 3.22 -8.04 -17.89
CA LEU A 140 3.42 -7.99 -16.44
C LEU A 140 4.81 -8.48 -16.01
N ALA A 141 5.49 -9.31 -16.81
CA ALA A 141 6.87 -9.73 -16.56
C ALA A 141 7.91 -8.64 -16.86
N LEU A 142 7.59 -7.65 -17.70
CA LEU A 142 8.47 -6.52 -17.98
C LEU A 142 8.46 -5.49 -16.85
N HIS A 143 7.32 -5.32 -16.19
CA HIS A 143 7.12 -4.31 -15.16
C HIS A 143 7.63 -4.81 -13.79
N LYS A 144 8.86 -4.45 -13.43
CA LYS A 144 9.56 -4.93 -12.22
C LYS A 144 9.45 -3.96 -11.03
N GLY A 145 8.99 -2.74 -11.26
CA GLY A 145 8.89 -1.68 -10.26
C GLY A 145 8.24 -0.44 -10.86
N SER A 146 8.07 0.61 -10.06
CA SER A 146 7.57 1.90 -10.54
C SER A 146 8.39 2.44 -11.72
N PHE A 147 7.75 3.21 -12.59
CA PHE A 147 8.44 3.92 -13.67
C PHE A 147 9.49 4.86 -13.08
N LEU A 148 10.77 4.65 -13.45
CA LEU A 148 11.92 5.47 -13.03
C LEU A 148 11.90 5.85 -11.53
N PRO A 149 12.08 4.89 -10.60
CA PRO A 149 11.82 5.08 -9.18
C PRO A 149 12.69 6.18 -8.54
N GLN A 150 13.89 6.42 -9.07
CA GLN A 150 14.80 7.48 -8.56
C GLN A 150 14.36 8.90 -8.96
N THR A 151 13.52 9.03 -9.99
CA THR A 151 12.97 10.31 -10.48
C THR A 151 11.44 10.36 -10.47
N ALA A 152 10.77 9.36 -9.88
CA ALA A 152 9.31 9.27 -9.83
C ALA A 152 8.61 10.47 -9.14
N LEU A 153 9.34 11.22 -8.30
CA LEU A 153 8.83 12.44 -7.64
C LEU A 153 9.05 13.73 -8.45
N GLU A 154 9.74 13.66 -9.59
CA GLU A 154 9.95 14.81 -10.47
C GLU A 154 8.63 15.17 -11.19
N ARG A 155 8.35 16.48 -11.33
CA ARG A 155 7.04 16.97 -11.81
C ARG A 155 6.63 16.37 -13.17
N TRP A 156 7.59 16.14 -14.06
CA TRP A 156 7.34 15.54 -15.38
C TRP A 156 7.08 14.02 -15.32
N ALA A 157 7.67 13.33 -14.34
CA ALA A 157 7.62 11.87 -14.22
C ALA A 157 6.38 11.39 -13.47
N VAL A 158 5.89 12.17 -12.49
CA VAL A 158 4.69 11.85 -11.69
C VAL A 158 3.50 11.38 -12.54
N PRO A 159 3.03 12.13 -13.57
CA PRO A 159 1.88 11.68 -14.37
C PRO A 159 2.17 10.41 -15.19
N ILE A 160 3.40 10.22 -15.65
CA ILE A 160 3.82 9.06 -16.44
C ILE A 160 3.90 7.81 -15.55
N SER A 161 4.45 7.96 -14.35
CA SER A 161 4.47 6.88 -13.35
C SER A 161 3.06 6.46 -12.95
N ALA A 162 2.15 7.40 -12.72
CA ALA A 162 0.76 7.09 -12.41
C ALA A 162 0.07 6.35 -13.58
N TYR A 163 0.36 6.74 -14.82
CA TYR A 163 -0.17 6.08 -16.03
C TYR A 163 0.28 4.61 -16.11
N TYR A 164 1.58 4.32 -16.00
CA TYR A 164 2.08 2.94 -16.07
C TYR A 164 1.64 2.10 -14.87
N HIS A 165 1.56 2.69 -13.67
CA HIS A 165 0.98 2.04 -12.50
C HIS A 165 -0.46 1.58 -12.75
N THR A 166 -1.30 2.47 -13.26
CA THR A 166 -2.70 2.16 -13.57
C THR A 166 -2.80 1.04 -14.62
N LYS A 167 -2.03 1.14 -15.71
CA LYS A 167 -1.99 0.11 -16.76
C LYS A 167 -1.54 -1.25 -16.24
N PHE A 168 -0.57 -1.28 -15.33
CA PHE A 168 -0.08 -2.51 -14.71
C PHE A 168 -1.17 -3.17 -13.85
N ILE A 169 -1.83 -2.40 -12.98
CA ILE A 169 -2.88 -2.93 -12.10
C ILE A 169 -4.08 -3.43 -12.92
N ASP A 170 -4.50 -2.70 -13.94
CA ASP A 170 -5.58 -3.11 -14.84
C ASP A 170 -5.23 -4.39 -15.61
N ALA A 171 -3.98 -4.53 -16.08
CA ALA A 171 -3.52 -5.73 -16.74
C ALA A 171 -3.46 -6.93 -15.78
N ALA A 172 -3.01 -6.71 -14.53
CA ALA A 172 -2.94 -7.74 -13.51
C ALA A 172 -4.34 -8.27 -13.15
N LYS A 173 -5.32 -7.38 -12.93
CA LYS A 173 -6.71 -7.77 -12.62
C LYS A 173 -7.34 -8.59 -13.74
N ARG A 174 -7.17 -8.17 -15.00
CA ARG A 174 -7.68 -8.93 -16.16
C ARG A 174 -7.02 -10.30 -16.30
N ALA A 175 -5.71 -10.40 -16.07
CA ALA A 175 -5.01 -11.69 -16.10
C ALA A 175 -5.47 -12.60 -14.95
N VAL A 176 -5.72 -12.04 -13.76
CA VAL A 176 -6.32 -12.75 -12.62
C VAL A 176 -7.68 -13.33 -12.98
N ASP A 177 -8.57 -12.54 -13.59
CA ASP A 177 -9.90 -12.99 -13.97
C ASP A 177 -9.84 -14.17 -14.95
N LEU A 178 -9.03 -14.05 -16.01
CA LEU A 178 -8.83 -15.12 -16.99
C LEU A 178 -8.24 -16.40 -16.36
N LEU A 179 -7.27 -16.27 -15.45
CA LEU A 179 -6.69 -17.41 -14.74
C LEU A 179 -7.71 -18.08 -13.80
N ALA A 180 -8.55 -17.29 -13.13
CA ALA A 180 -9.56 -17.78 -12.23
C ALA A 180 -10.67 -18.55 -12.97
N GLU A 181 -11.10 -18.08 -14.14
CA GLU A 181 -12.11 -18.74 -14.98
C GLU A 181 -11.71 -20.16 -15.40
N VAL A 182 -10.43 -20.39 -15.67
CA VAL A 182 -9.89 -21.71 -16.02
C VAL A 182 -9.34 -22.50 -14.82
N GLY A 183 -9.57 -22.03 -13.59
CA GLY A 183 -9.19 -22.71 -12.36
C GLY A 183 -7.68 -22.74 -12.05
N ARG A 184 -6.87 -21.88 -12.69
CA ARG A 184 -5.41 -21.79 -12.49
C ARG A 184 -5.06 -20.96 -11.24
N PHE A 185 -5.62 -21.35 -10.10
CA PHE A 185 -5.56 -20.58 -8.85
C PHE A 185 -4.15 -20.40 -8.29
N SER A 186 -3.24 -21.35 -8.51
CA SER A 186 -1.83 -21.19 -8.09
C SER A 186 -1.16 -20.01 -8.80
N GLU A 187 -1.47 -19.79 -10.07
CA GLU A 187 -0.91 -18.69 -10.85
C GLU A 187 -1.56 -17.35 -10.49
N VAL A 188 -2.84 -17.35 -10.13
CA VAL A 188 -3.50 -16.18 -9.51
C VAL A 188 -2.73 -15.75 -8.25
N VAL A 189 -2.43 -16.70 -7.37
CA VAL A 189 -1.69 -16.43 -6.13
C VAL A 189 -0.32 -15.79 -6.42
N ASP A 190 0.44 -16.35 -7.34
CA ASP A 190 1.78 -15.86 -7.68
C ASP A 190 1.73 -14.48 -8.36
N LEU A 191 0.76 -14.27 -9.25
CA LEU A 191 0.55 -12.98 -9.89
C LEU A 191 0.14 -11.91 -8.87
N CYS A 192 -0.84 -12.17 -8.02
CA CYS A 192 -1.28 -11.21 -7.02
C CYS A 192 -0.17 -10.87 -6.04
N ARG A 193 0.63 -11.84 -5.58
CA ARG A 193 1.79 -11.56 -4.72
C ARG A 193 2.79 -10.61 -5.37
N ARG A 194 3.10 -10.82 -6.65
CA ARG A 194 3.99 -9.92 -7.41
C ARG A 194 3.37 -8.54 -7.59
N ALA A 195 2.08 -8.49 -7.92
CA ALA A 195 1.37 -7.23 -8.13
C ALA A 195 1.23 -6.42 -6.83
N SER A 196 1.01 -7.08 -5.68
CA SER A 196 0.97 -6.44 -4.36
C SER A 196 2.30 -5.85 -3.90
N VAL A 197 3.43 -6.23 -4.52
CA VAL A 197 4.72 -5.53 -4.30
C VAL A 197 4.72 -4.16 -4.98
N ILE A 198 4.02 -4.02 -6.11
CA ILE A 198 3.89 -2.77 -6.86
C ILE A 198 2.80 -1.89 -6.25
N ASP A 199 1.65 -2.46 -5.94
CA ASP A 199 0.56 -1.78 -5.24
C ASP A 199 0.08 -2.59 -4.03
N PRO A 200 0.64 -2.33 -2.83
CA PRO A 200 0.21 -3.01 -1.61
C PRO A 200 -1.15 -2.54 -1.11
N TYR A 201 -1.79 -1.55 -1.75
CA TYR A 201 -3.04 -0.96 -1.29
C TYR A 201 -4.21 -1.21 -2.24
N ASP A 202 -4.01 -1.99 -3.30
CA ASP A 202 -5.11 -2.40 -4.16
C ASP A 202 -5.90 -3.55 -3.53
N GLU A 203 -7.05 -3.22 -2.95
CA GLU A 203 -7.95 -4.18 -2.29
C GLU A 203 -8.39 -5.32 -3.23
N GLY A 204 -8.58 -5.03 -4.53
CA GLY A 204 -8.93 -6.04 -5.52
C GLY A 204 -7.87 -7.13 -5.66
N LEU A 205 -6.58 -6.76 -5.65
CA LEU A 205 -5.47 -7.73 -5.64
C LEU A 205 -5.47 -8.60 -4.38
N HIS A 206 -5.76 -8.02 -3.21
CA HIS A 206 -5.88 -8.79 -1.97
C HIS A 206 -7.05 -9.77 -2.01
N MET A 207 -8.21 -9.36 -2.50
CA MET A 207 -9.36 -10.25 -2.68
C MET A 207 -9.07 -11.40 -3.65
N ALA A 208 -8.42 -11.10 -4.78
CA ALA A 208 -8.02 -12.11 -5.75
C ALA A 208 -7.03 -13.12 -5.16
N LEU A 209 -6.05 -12.65 -4.38
CA LEU A 209 -5.11 -13.52 -3.68
C LEU A 209 -5.82 -14.44 -2.68
N ILE A 210 -6.76 -13.92 -1.90
CA ILE A 210 -7.55 -14.71 -0.95
C ILE A 210 -8.38 -15.78 -1.70
N ARG A 211 -9.03 -15.41 -2.80
CA ARG A 211 -9.78 -16.34 -3.65
C ARG A 211 -8.87 -17.42 -4.26
N GLY A 212 -7.70 -17.05 -4.75
CA GLY A 212 -6.71 -17.99 -5.29
C GLY A 212 -6.17 -18.95 -4.23
N LEU A 213 -5.88 -18.46 -3.02
CA LEU A 213 -5.46 -19.32 -1.90
C LEU A 213 -6.58 -20.29 -1.51
N PHE A 214 -7.82 -19.81 -1.41
CA PHE A 214 -8.96 -20.64 -1.09
C PHE A 214 -9.26 -21.69 -2.18
N GLY A 215 -9.28 -21.28 -3.45
CA GLY A 215 -9.50 -22.15 -4.61
C GLY A 215 -8.40 -23.20 -4.82
N SER A 216 -7.18 -22.94 -4.33
CA SER A 216 -6.09 -23.92 -4.30
C SER A 216 -6.06 -24.80 -3.03
N GLY A 217 -7.11 -24.75 -2.21
CA GLY A 217 -7.25 -25.57 -0.99
C GLY A 217 -6.47 -25.05 0.23
N GLN A 218 -5.88 -23.85 0.15
CA GLN A 218 -5.08 -23.24 1.21
C GLN A 218 -5.94 -22.31 2.10
N ALA A 219 -7.04 -22.83 2.64
CA ALA A 219 -8.02 -22.04 3.39
C ALA A 219 -7.41 -21.27 4.59
N GLN A 220 -6.51 -21.90 5.35
CA GLN A 220 -5.84 -21.23 6.47
C GLN A 220 -4.98 -20.05 6.01
N ALA A 221 -4.27 -20.19 4.89
CA ALA A 221 -3.47 -19.11 4.32
C ALA A 221 -4.35 -17.96 3.81
N ALA A 222 -5.52 -18.27 3.24
CA ALA A 222 -6.50 -17.28 2.81
C ALA A 222 -7.02 -16.44 4.01
N LEU A 223 -7.34 -17.08 5.13
CA LEU A 223 -7.76 -16.40 6.36
C LEU A 223 -6.65 -15.53 6.96
N SER A 224 -5.41 -16.04 7.04
CA SER A 224 -4.28 -15.26 7.52
C SER A 224 -3.97 -14.05 6.61
N HIS A 225 -4.16 -14.18 5.29
CA HIS A 225 -3.99 -13.05 4.38
C HIS A 225 -5.09 -12.00 4.51
N TYR A 226 -6.33 -12.42 4.80
CA TYR A 226 -7.43 -11.50 5.13
C TYR A 226 -7.10 -10.64 6.36
N GLU A 227 -6.62 -11.27 7.44
CA GLU A 227 -6.21 -10.57 8.66
C GLU A 227 -5.07 -9.58 8.36
N TYR A 228 -4.06 -10.01 7.61
CA TYR A 228 -2.96 -9.15 7.17
C TYR A 228 -3.43 -7.93 6.38
N ALA A 229 -4.27 -8.13 5.36
CA ALA A 229 -4.79 -7.04 4.52
C ALA A 229 -5.67 -6.07 5.32
N THR A 230 -6.47 -6.59 6.25
CA THR A 230 -7.32 -5.78 7.13
C THR A 230 -6.48 -4.86 8.02
N ASP A 231 -5.43 -5.40 8.66
CA ASP A 231 -4.50 -4.60 9.45
C ASP A 231 -3.74 -3.58 8.59
N LEU A 232 -3.34 -3.95 7.37
CA LEU A 232 -2.66 -3.07 6.44
C LEU A 232 -3.50 -1.83 6.10
N PHE A 233 -4.76 -2.03 5.66
CA PHE A 233 -5.68 -0.95 5.32
C PHE A 233 -6.02 -0.08 6.52
N PHE A 234 -6.27 -0.71 7.66
CA PHE A 234 -6.59 0.02 8.88
C PHE A 234 -5.40 0.86 9.35
N THR A 235 -4.18 0.31 9.33
CA THR A 235 -2.98 1.01 9.79
C THR A 235 -2.58 2.16 8.86
N HIS A 236 -2.74 2.01 7.55
CA HIS A 236 -2.32 3.03 6.58
C HIS A 236 -3.38 4.09 6.31
N PHE A 237 -4.65 3.71 6.25
CA PHE A 237 -5.75 4.61 5.86
C PHE A 237 -6.78 4.84 6.96
N GLY A 238 -6.79 4.04 8.03
CA GLY A 238 -7.82 4.13 9.08
C GLY A 238 -9.20 3.70 8.63
N VAL A 239 -9.27 2.94 7.55
CA VAL A 239 -10.52 2.44 6.96
C VAL A 239 -10.61 0.94 7.20
N ASN A 240 -11.83 0.46 7.38
CA ASN A 240 -12.11 -0.97 7.32
C ASN A 240 -12.19 -1.43 5.86
N PRO A 241 -11.93 -2.72 5.57
CA PRO A 241 -12.14 -3.29 4.24
C PRO A 241 -13.57 -3.10 3.74
N SER A 242 -13.74 -3.13 2.42
CA SER A 242 -15.03 -3.02 1.74
C SER A 242 -16.02 -4.12 2.13
N PRO A 243 -17.33 -3.90 1.95
CA PRO A 243 -18.34 -4.94 2.18
C PRO A 243 -18.08 -6.23 1.40
N GLU A 244 -17.57 -6.12 0.18
CA GLU A 244 -17.19 -7.25 -0.67
C GLU A 244 -16.02 -8.05 -0.06
N PHE A 245 -15.04 -7.37 0.52
CA PHE A 245 -13.91 -7.99 1.22
C PHE A 245 -14.38 -8.77 2.46
N VAL A 246 -15.27 -8.17 3.25
CA VAL A 246 -15.86 -8.82 4.44
C VAL A 246 -16.75 -10.00 4.04
N ALA A 247 -17.47 -9.91 2.93
CA ALA A 247 -18.29 -11.00 2.42
C ALA A 247 -17.44 -12.22 2.04
N LEU A 248 -16.26 -12.01 1.45
CA LEU A 248 -15.32 -13.06 1.09
C LEU A 248 -14.85 -13.86 2.31
N TYR A 249 -14.55 -13.18 3.42
CA TYR A 249 -14.23 -13.86 4.69
C TYR A 249 -15.36 -14.76 5.17
N LYS A 250 -16.60 -14.26 5.12
CA LYS A 250 -17.78 -15.02 5.55
C LYS A 250 -17.99 -16.27 4.68
N GLU A 251 -17.73 -16.17 3.38
CA GLU A 251 -17.82 -17.30 2.44
C GLU A 251 -16.80 -18.40 2.75
N ILE A 252 -15.54 -18.02 2.94
CA ILE A 252 -14.44 -18.94 3.27
C ILE A 252 -14.73 -19.63 4.61
N THR A 253 -15.17 -18.85 5.59
CA THR A 253 -15.48 -19.36 6.92
C THR A 253 -16.67 -20.32 6.86
N LYS A 254 -17.76 -19.97 6.18
CA LYS A 254 -18.93 -20.84 6.02
C LYS A 254 -18.59 -22.18 5.37
N THR A 255 -17.75 -22.18 4.33
CA THR A 255 -17.34 -23.39 3.62
C THR A 255 -16.46 -24.28 4.48
N THR A 256 -15.52 -23.68 5.22
CA THR A 256 -14.66 -24.37 6.19
C THR A 256 -15.47 -24.98 7.36
N HIS A 257 -16.62 -24.40 7.68
CA HIS A 257 -17.47 -24.78 8.82
C HIS A 257 -18.72 -25.60 8.44
N SER A 258 -18.77 -26.19 7.24
CA SER A 258 -19.96 -26.92 6.80
C SER A 258 -20.19 -28.24 7.58
N VAL A 259 -21.21 -28.14 8.46
CA VAL A 259 -22.00 -29.16 9.19
C VAL A 259 -21.28 -29.95 10.28
N GLU A 260 -21.09 -29.33 11.45
CA GLU A 260 -20.88 -30.04 12.71
C GLU A 260 -22.09 -29.81 13.63
N GLN A 261 -22.86 -30.88 13.91
CA GLN A 261 -24.06 -30.86 14.76
C GLN A 261 -23.76 -31.18 16.24
N ASP A 262 -22.47 -31.32 16.60
CA ASP A 262 -22.08 -31.63 17.98
C ASP A 262 -21.74 -30.36 18.76
N ILE A 263 -22.59 -30.04 19.74
CA ILE A 263 -22.42 -28.90 20.64
C ILE A 263 -21.13 -28.96 21.46
N GLY A 264 -20.58 -30.16 21.71
CA GLY A 264 -19.29 -30.36 22.35
C GLY A 264 -18.12 -29.88 21.48
N VAL A 265 -18.18 -30.15 20.18
CA VAL A 265 -17.19 -29.69 19.20
C VAL A 265 -17.30 -28.18 19.00
N ILE A 266 -18.53 -27.64 18.91
CA ILE A 266 -18.76 -26.19 18.84
C ILE A 266 -18.20 -25.49 20.08
N LYS A 267 -18.49 -26.00 21.29
CA LYS A 267 -17.91 -25.45 22.54
C LYS A 267 -16.39 -25.53 22.54
N GLY A 268 -15.80 -26.62 22.08
CA GLY A 268 -14.35 -26.75 21.97
C GLY A 268 -13.72 -25.73 21.01
N ARG A 269 -14.43 -25.32 19.95
CA ARG A 269 -13.99 -24.25 19.03
C ARG A 269 -14.23 -22.83 19.56
N MET A 270 -15.31 -22.63 20.33
CA MET A 270 -15.64 -21.35 20.96
C MET A 270 -14.83 -21.08 22.23
N GLN A 271 -14.17 -22.11 22.79
CA GLN A 271 -13.25 -21.93 23.90
C GLN A 271 -12.06 -21.08 23.48
N GLU A 272 -11.75 -20.08 24.30
CA GLU A 272 -10.52 -19.31 24.15
C GLU A 272 -9.31 -20.26 24.18
N LYS A 273 -8.50 -20.23 23.12
CA LYS A 273 -7.24 -20.98 23.06
C LYS A 273 -6.23 -20.33 24.02
N GLY A 274 -6.11 -20.92 25.21
CA GLY A 274 -5.17 -20.50 26.25
C GLY A 274 -5.80 -19.60 27.32
N SER A 275 -5.11 -19.45 28.44
CA SER A 275 -5.51 -18.53 29.51
C SER A 275 -5.06 -17.11 29.14
N ARG A 276 -5.88 -16.36 28.37
CA ARG A 276 -5.61 -14.94 28.12
C ARG A 276 -5.83 -14.16 29.43
N THR A 277 -4.74 -13.72 30.03
CA THR A 277 -4.77 -12.73 31.12
C THR A 277 -4.72 -11.34 30.50
N GLY A 278 -5.86 -10.67 30.36
CA GLY A 278 -5.94 -9.31 29.78
C GLY A 278 -7.26 -9.05 29.05
N PRO A 279 -7.50 -7.82 28.59
CA PRO A 279 -8.75 -7.41 27.95
C PRO A 279 -9.05 -8.15 26.65
N PHE A 280 -10.33 -8.17 26.28
CA PHE A 280 -10.78 -8.65 24.98
C PHE A 280 -10.51 -7.59 23.90
N TYR A 281 -9.40 -7.77 23.17
CA TYR A 281 -9.11 -6.99 21.96
C TYR A 281 -9.83 -7.59 20.75
N CYS A 282 -10.62 -6.79 20.03
CA CYS A 282 -11.39 -7.25 18.87
C CYS A 282 -11.42 -6.21 17.75
N GLU A 283 -11.90 -6.64 16.57
CA GLU A 283 -12.20 -5.76 15.45
C GLU A 283 -13.42 -4.87 15.75
N PHE A 284 -13.53 -3.74 15.04
CA PHE A 284 -14.59 -2.75 15.29
C PHE A 284 -16.01 -3.30 15.07
N GLU A 285 -16.21 -4.18 14.08
CA GLU A 285 -17.53 -4.79 13.84
C GLU A 285 -17.92 -5.75 14.97
N VAL A 286 -16.98 -6.53 15.50
CA VAL A 286 -17.22 -7.37 16.68
C VAL A 286 -17.51 -6.50 17.90
N PHE A 287 -16.77 -5.40 18.07
CA PHE A 287 -17.02 -4.43 19.14
C PHE A 287 -18.44 -3.85 19.06
N LYS A 288 -18.93 -3.53 17.87
CA LYS A 288 -20.31 -3.05 17.65
C LYS A 288 -21.34 -4.10 18.06
N ASP A 289 -21.10 -5.36 17.77
CA ASP A 289 -22.02 -6.44 18.16
C ASP A 289 -22.02 -6.67 19.67
N VAL A 290 -20.85 -6.62 20.31
CA VAL A 290 -20.74 -6.66 21.78
C VAL A 290 -21.41 -5.44 22.41
N TYR A 291 -21.21 -4.25 21.85
CA TYR A 291 -21.86 -3.01 22.31
C TYR A 291 -23.38 -3.13 22.32
N ARG A 292 -23.96 -3.66 21.24
CA ARG A 292 -25.42 -3.89 21.13
C ARG A 292 -25.89 -4.93 22.14
N LEU A 293 -25.10 -5.97 22.39
CA LEU A 293 -25.40 -6.99 23.39
C LEU A 293 -25.38 -6.41 24.81
N GLU A 294 -24.38 -5.61 25.14
CA GLU A 294 -24.23 -4.95 26.45
C GLU A 294 -25.34 -3.93 26.72
N LEU A 295 -25.76 -3.14 25.71
CA LEU A 295 -26.94 -2.27 25.83
C LEU A 295 -28.21 -3.05 26.19
N ARG A 296 -28.41 -4.22 25.57
CA ARG A 296 -29.55 -5.10 25.88
C ARG A 296 -29.42 -5.71 27.28
N ALA A 297 -28.21 -6.03 27.72
CA ALA A 297 -27.95 -6.56 29.05
C ALA A 297 -28.17 -5.51 30.15
N GLN A 298 -27.75 -4.26 29.92
CA GLN A 298 -27.99 -3.12 30.79
C GLN A 298 -29.49 -2.89 31.03
N ALA A 299 -30.31 -2.96 29.98
CA ALA A 299 -31.77 -2.84 30.10
C ALA A 299 -32.39 -3.90 31.03
N ARG A 300 -31.78 -5.09 31.14
CA ARG A 300 -32.28 -6.20 31.96
C ARG A 300 -31.72 -6.22 33.38
N THR A 301 -30.46 -5.81 33.55
CA THR A 301 -29.70 -5.99 34.80
C THR A 301 -29.46 -4.68 35.55
N GLY A 302 -29.66 -3.53 34.90
CA GLY A 302 -29.30 -2.21 35.41
C GLY A 302 -27.79 -1.97 35.50
N GLN A 303 -26.95 -2.88 35.00
CA GLN A 303 -25.50 -2.71 35.05
C GLN A 303 -25.05 -1.58 34.12
N ILE A 304 -24.34 -0.61 34.68
CA ILE A 304 -23.76 0.50 33.93
C ILE A 304 -22.62 -0.03 33.06
N VAL A 305 -22.58 0.41 31.82
CA VAL A 305 -21.47 0.19 30.90
C VAL A 305 -20.87 1.54 30.57
N CYS A 306 -19.54 1.67 30.66
CA CYS A 306 -18.85 2.90 30.30
C CYS A 306 -18.12 2.73 28.96
N LEU A 307 -18.19 3.76 28.11
CA LEU A 307 -17.50 3.83 26.84
C LEU A 307 -16.44 4.94 26.89
N CYS A 308 -15.21 4.61 26.49
CA CYS A 308 -14.10 5.54 26.48
C CYS A 308 -13.43 5.60 25.10
N LEU A 309 -13.26 6.80 24.56
CA LEU A 309 -12.45 7.04 23.37
C LEU A 309 -11.10 7.60 23.79
N LEU A 310 -10.02 6.83 23.57
CA LEU A 310 -8.65 7.29 23.69
C LEU A 310 -8.19 7.87 22.35
N THR A 311 -7.53 9.03 22.37
CA THR A 311 -7.01 9.71 21.18
C THR A 311 -5.54 10.09 21.38
N VAL A 312 -4.68 9.61 20.49
CA VAL A 312 -3.28 10.06 20.37
C VAL A 312 -3.25 11.37 19.59
N ALA A 313 -2.66 12.39 20.18
CA ALA A 313 -2.47 13.71 19.58
C ALA A 313 -1.05 14.22 19.85
N SER A 314 -0.57 15.17 19.05
CA SER A 314 0.72 15.81 19.34
C SER A 314 0.60 16.70 20.58
N ALA A 315 1.69 16.85 21.33
CA ALA A 315 1.71 17.68 22.53
C ALA A 315 1.49 19.17 22.23
N ASP A 316 1.94 19.62 21.06
CA ASP A 316 1.84 20.99 20.55
C ASP A 316 0.53 21.27 19.79
N GLY A 317 -0.37 20.28 19.70
CA GLY A 317 -1.64 20.39 18.96
C GLY A 317 -1.51 20.21 17.44
N SER A 318 -0.30 19.98 16.90
CA SER A 318 -0.11 19.62 15.50
C SER A 318 -0.59 18.19 15.20
N ARG A 319 -0.75 17.85 13.91
CA ARG A 319 -1.01 16.47 13.48
C ARG A 319 0.32 15.69 13.51
N PRO A 320 0.45 14.62 14.31
CA PRO A 320 1.67 13.82 14.31
C PRO A 320 1.85 13.15 12.94
N SER A 321 3.10 12.97 12.53
CA SER A 321 3.40 12.21 11.31
C SER A 321 2.91 10.76 11.43
N GLN A 322 2.64 10.12 10.29
CA GLN A 322 2.13 8.74 10.26
C GLN A 322 3.05 7.75 10.99
N LYS A 323 4.38 7.92 10.87
CA LYS A 323 5.36 7.10 11.58
C LYS A 323 5.31 7.30 13.10
N GLN A 324 5.09 8.54 13.56
CA GLN A 324 4.90 8.83 14.98
C GLN A 324 3.59 8.25 15.49
N LEU A 325 2.49 8.39 14.73
CA LEU A 325 1.20 7.79 15.08
C LEU A 325 1.29 6.28 15.23
N ALA A 326 1.88 5.58 14.25
CA ALA A 326 2.02 4.13 14.29
C ALA A 326 2.80 3.67 15.55
N ALA A 327 3.94 4.31 15.84
CA ALA A 327 4.73 4.00 17.04
C ALA A 327 3.96 4.28 18.34
N SER A 328 3.28 5.42 18.43
CA SER A 328 2.50 5.77 19.63
C SER A 328 1.28 4.88 19.82
N MET A 329 0.63 4.44 18.74
CA MET A 329 -0.51 3.53 18.81
C MET A 329 -0.12 2.12 19.25
N ASP A 330 1.05 1.62 18.83
CA ASP A 330 1.60 0.36 19.34
C ASP A 330 1.88 0.45 20.84
N LYS A 331 2.49 1.53 21.30
CA LYS A 331 2.74 1.75 22.73
C LYS A 331 1.46 1.92 23.54
N LEU A 332 0.44 2.57 22.98
CA LEU A 332 -0.86 2.70 23.62
C LEU A 332 -1.59 1.36 23.71
N TYR A 333 -1.47 0.52 22.68
CA TYR A 333 -1.98 -0.85 22.69
C TYR A 333 -1.39 -1.63 23.87
N GLN A 334 -0.06 -1.65 23.99
CA GLN A 334 0.62 -2.35 25.09
C GLN A 334 0.19 -1.84 26.47
N ALA A 335 0.12 -0.51 26.67
CA ALA A 335 -0.34 0.07 27.92
C ALA A 335 -1.79 -0.32 28.26
N THR A 336 -2.64 -0.43 27.24
CA THR A 336 -4.05 -0.84 27.39
C THR A 336 -4.15 -2.31 27.79
N VAL A 337 -3.46 -3.20 27.07
CA VAL A 337 -3.45 -4.65 27.33
C VAL A 337 -2.94 -4.97 28.74
N HIS A 338 -1.90 -4.28 29.22
CA HIS A 338 -1.33 -4.52 30.55
C HIS A 338 -2.15 -3.92 31.71
N THR A 339 -3.09 -3.02 31.43
CA THR A 339 -3.83 -2.30 32.48
C THR A 339 -5.27 -2.80 32.65
N LEU A 340 -5.94 -3.09 31.53
CA LEU A 340 -7.34 -3.49 31.55
C LEU A 340 -7.53 -4.94 32.03
N ARG A 341 -8.73 -5.23 32.51
CA ARG A 341 -9.14 -6.54 33.04
C ARG A 341 -9.71 -7.42 31.94
N GLN A 342 -9.89 -8.70 32.26
CA GLN A 342 -10.37 -9.70 31.30
C GLN A 342 -11.75 -9.40 30.70
N ASN A 343 -12.65 -8.77 31.47
CA ASN A 343 -13.99 -8.42 31.00
C ASN A 343 -14.05 -7.07 30.26
N ASP A 344 -12.94 -6.33 30.24
CA ASP A 344 -12.88 -5.05 29.52
C ASP A 344 -12.65 -5.35 28.03
N ILE A 345 -13.34 -4.62 27.16
CA ILE A 345 -13.25 -4.80 25.70
C ILE A 345 -12.62 -3.56 25.09
N PHE A 346 -11.75 -3.71 24.11
CA PHE A 346 -11.28 -2.58 23.33
C PHE A 346 -11.03 -2.92 21.86
N THR A 347 -11.17 -1.91 21.02
CA THR A 347 -10.95 -1.99 19.57
C THR A 347 -10.21 -0.76 19.10
N ARG A 348 -9.43 -0.89 18.03
CA ARG A 348 -8.93 0.28 17.31
C ARG A 348 -10.10 0.93 16.57
N PHE A 349 -10.26 2.24 16.71
CA PHE A 349 -11.36 3.00 16.09
C PHE A 349 -10.89 3.83 14.89
N SER A 350 -9.65 4.33 14.93
CA SER A 350 -9.01 5.01 13.80
C SER A 350 -7.48 4.88 13.87
N ILE A 351 -6.76 5.48 12.92
CA ILE A 351 -5.28 5.52 12.94
C ILE A 351 -4.70 6.12 14.22
N SER A 352 -5.47 6.90 14.98
CA SER A 352 -5.02 7.58 16.21
C SER A 352 -5.90 7.32 17.43
N GLN A 353 -6.87 6.41 17.34
CA GLN A 353 -7.87 6.22 18.40
C GLN A 353 -8.15 4.76 18.76
N TYR A 354 -8.35 4.52 20.05
CA TYR A 354 -8.92 3.29 20.60
C TYR A 354 -10.25 3.58 21.25
N LEU A 355 -11.20 2.67 21.07
CA LEU A 355 -12.47 2.66 21.78
C LEU A 355 -12.44 1.54 22.82
N ILE A 356 -12.80 1.84 24.05
CA ILE A 356 -12.80 0.92 25.19
C ILE A 356 -14.22 0.86 25.75
N MET A 357 -14.69 -0.33 26.06
CA MET A 357 -15.92 -0.59 26.79
C MET A 357 -15.58 -1.27 28.11
N LEU A 358 -16.16 -0.76 29.19
CA LEU A 358 -15.94 -1.20 30.56
C LEU A 358 -17.29 -1.64 31.17
N PRO A 359 -17.73 -2.90 30.93
CA PRO A 359 -18.98 -3.40 31.48
C PRO A 359 -18.93 -3.51 33.00
N GLY A 360 -19.99 -3.05 33.68
CA GLY A 360 -20.13 -3.13 35.14
C GLY A 360 -19.23 -2.17 35.92
N ALA A 361 -18.50 -1.28 35.25
CA ALA A 361 -17.70 -0.24 35.89
C ALA A 361 -18.56 1.01 36.16
N THR A 362 -18.51 1.51 37.40
CA THR A 362 -19.00 2.87 37.68
C THR A 362 -18.14 3.89 36.93
N VAL A 363 -18.66 5.10 36.68
CA VAL A 363 -17.93 6.16 35.99
C VAL A 363 -16.59 6.48 36.69
N GLU A 364 -16.58 6.51 38.02
CA GLU A 364 -15.35 6.73 38.81
C GLU A 364 -14.33 5.59 38.65
N ASN A 365 -14.79 4.33 38.67
CA ASN A 365 -13.92 3.17 38.48
C ASN A 365 -13.37 3.10 37.06
N ALA A 366 -14.19 3.46 36.07
CA ALA A 366 -13.79 3.59 34.69
C ALA A 366 -12.74 4.69 34.51
N ASP A 367 -12.96 5.88 35.08
CA ASP A 367 -11.99 6.98 35.04
C ASP A 367 -10.65 6.59 35.67
N MET A 368 -10.68 5.91 36.82
CA MET A 368 -9.47 5.36 37.44
C MET A 368 -8.74 4.36 36.54
N ALA A 369 -9.46 3.48 35.85
CA ALA A 369 -8.87 2.50 34.93
C ALA A 369 -8.20 3.20 33.74
N ILE A 370 -8.90 4.15 33.11
CA ILE A 370 -8.35 4.94 32.00
C ILE A 370 -7.14 5.77 32.44
N GLY A 371 -7.20 6.36 33.64
CA GLY A 371 -6.07 7.08 34.23
C GLY A 371 -4.82 6.21 34.43
N ARG A 372 -4.98 4.91 34.73
CA ARG A 372 -3.85 3.96 34.82
C ARG A 372 -3.20 3.73 33.46
N ILE A 373 -4.00 3.59 32.38
CA ILE A 373 -3.50 3.44 31.01
C ILE A 373 -2.64 4.64 30.63
N ILE A 374 -3.16 5.85 30.85
CA ILE A 374 -2.46 7.10 30.50
C ILE A 374 -1.16 7.24 31.29
N ARG A 375 -1.16 6.88 32.58
CA ARG A 375 0.06 6.89 33.42
C ARG A 375 1.08 5.86 32.97
N SER A 376 0.67 4.63 32.67
CA SER A 376 1.56 3.58 32.14
C SER A 376 2.17 4.02 30.80
N PHE A 377 1.36 4.50 29.86
CA PHE A 377 1.82 5.01 28.57
C PHE A 377 2.88 6.10 28.73
N ARG A 378 2.64 7.12 29.57
CA ARG A 378 3.59 8.21 29.80
C ARG A 378 4.87 7.73 30.47
N ARG A 379 4.75 6.86 31.49
CA ARG A 379 5.89 6.33 32.25
C ARG A 379 6.83 5.52 31.38
N GLU A 380 6.28 4.69 30.49
CA GLU A 380 7.06 3.81 29.63
C GLU A 380 7.60 4.53 28.38
N ASN A 381 7.05 5.71 28.04
CA ASN A 381 7.39 6.42 26.81
C ASN A 381 7.66 7.93 27.01
N PRO A 382 8.61 8.32 27.88
CA PRO A 382 8.83 9.73 28.26
C PRO A 382 9.37 10.62 27.13
N ARG A 383 9.89 10.02 26.05
CA ARG A 383 10.49 10.74 24.90
C ARG A 383 9.53 10.91 23.71
N LEU A 384 8.30 10.38 23.78
CA LEU A 384 7.33 10.56 22.70
C LEU A 384 6.80 11.99 22.69
N ALA A 385 6.78 12.60 21.50
CA ALA A 385 6.18 13.94 21.29
C ALA A 385 4.64 13.93 21.32
N THR A 386 4.02 12.77 21.51
CA THR A 386 2.57 12.59 21.50
C THR A 386 2.02 12.41 22.91
N MET A 387 0.80 12.91 23.14
CA MET A 387 0.01 12.68 24.35
C MET A 387 -1.26 11.89 24.04
N VAL A 388 -1.81 11.25 25.07
CA VAL A 388 -3.11 10.56 25.00
C VAL A 388 -4.15 11.41 25.72
N ARG A 389 -5.25 11.71 25.02
CA ARG A 389 -6.47 12.34 25.56
C ARG A 389 -7.57 11.29 25.62
N TYR A 390 -8.54 11.46 26.52
CA TYR A 390 -9.69 10.56 26.59
C TYR A 390 -11.00 11.32 26.73
N ARG A 391 -12.09 10.69 26.28
CA ARG A 391 -13.47 11.06 26.61
C ARG A 391 -14.16 9.81 27.13
N LEU A 392 -14.77 9.91 28.31
CA LEU A 392 -15.45 8.81 29.00
C LEU A 392 -16.92 9.19 29.17
N GLN A 393 -17.82 8.27 28.84
CA GLN A 393 -19.27 8.47 29.02
C GLN A 393 -19.93 7.14 29.42
N PRO A 394 -20.92 7.15 30.33
CA PRO A 394 -21.79 6.00 30.53
C PRO A 394 -22.64 5.76 29.27
N LEU A 395 -23.02 4.51 29.02
CA LEU A 395 -24.04 4.19 28.03
C LEU A 395 -25.42 4.53 28.58
N ASN A 396 -26.15 5.32 27.80
CA ASN A 396 -27.52 5.69 28.13
C ASN A 396 -28.47 4.53 27.77
N PRO A 397 -29.55 4.31 28.55
CA PRO A 397 -30.59 3.35 28.21
C PRO A 397 -31.16 3.63 26.82
N VAL A 398 -31.61 2.57 26.13
CA VAL A 398 -32.16 2.64 24.76
C VAL A 398 -33.33 3.64 24.63
N GLU A 399 -34.05 3.90 25.72
CA GLU A 399 -35.17 4.86 25.78
C GLU A 399 -34.73 6.32 25.56
N GLU A 400 -33.52 6.71 25.98
CA GLU A 400 -33.00 8.08 25.78
C GLU A 400 -32.43 8.31 24.37
N LEU A 401 -32.03 7.25 23.66
CA LEU A 401 -31.55 7.34 22.27
C LEU A 401 -32.68 7.62 21.28
N ALA A 402 -33.89 7.10 21.54
CA ALA A 402 -35.08 7.38 20.75
C ALA A 402 -35.56 8.84 20.90
N GLU A 403 -35.41 9.42 22.10
CA GLU A 403 -35.73 10.83 22.34
C GLU A 403 -34.74 11.77 21.62
N LEU A 404 -33.46 11.42 21.54
CA LEU A 404 -32.45 12.17 20.79
C LEU A 404 -32.68 12.16 19.27
N GLU A 405 -33.12 11.05 18.69
CA GLU A 405 -33.50 10.99 17.26
C GLU A 405 -34.81 11.75 16.96
N SER A 406 -35.72 11.86 17.93
CA SER A 406 -36.97 12.63 17.80
C SER A 406 -36.81 14.14 18.05
N SER A 407 -35.65 14.56 18.58
CA SER A 407 -35.31 15.95 18.91
C SER A 407 -34.31 16.59 17.93
N SER A 408 -33.93 15.86 16.87
CA SER A 408 -32.95 16.27 15.85
C SER A 408 -33.60 16.73 14.55
#